data_AF-A0A1Y3B9A3-F1
#
_entry.id   AF-A0A1Y3B9A3-F1
#
_cell.length_a   1.000
_cell.length_b   1.000
_cell.length_c   1.000
_cell.angle_alpha   90.00
_cell.angle_beta   90.00
_cell.angle_gamma   90.00
#
_symmetry.space_group_name_H-M   'P 1'
#
loop_
_entity.id
_entity.type
_entity.pdbx_description
1 polymer ?
#
loop_
_entity_poly.entity_id
_entity_poly.type
_entity_poly.pdbx_seq_one_letter_code
_entity_poly.pdbx_strand_id
1 'polypeptide(L)' 'MIVIGGGVIGLELGSVWSRLGADVTVVEFLGQIGGMGIDNEIAKKFQQILAKQGLKFKLNTKVLSANKISDD' A
#
# COMPACT_ATOMS: atom_id res chain seq x y z
N MET A 1 2.81 -5.74 8.63
CA MET A 1 2.49 -6.37 7.33
C MET A 1 2.93 -5.46 6.20
N ILE A 2 3.55 -6.01 5.14
CA ILE A 2 3.94 -5.25 3.94
C ILE A 2 3.08 -5.71 2.76
N VAL A 3 2.54 -4.75 2.00
CA VAL A 3 1.84 -4.99 0.73
C VAL A 3 2.69 -4.42 -0.38
N ILE A 4 3.08 -5.25 -1.36
CA ILE A 4 3.85 -4.82 -2.53
C ILE A 4 2.85 -4.64 -3.68
N GLY A 5 2.70 -3.40 -4.14
CA GLY A 5 1.70 -2.98 -5.13
C GLY A 5 0.55 -2.20 -4.49
N GLY A 6 0.41 -0.94 -4.88
CA GLY A 6 -0.65 0.00 -4.52
C GLY A 6 -1.80 0.06 -5.54
N GLY A 7 -1.99 -0.99 -6.33
CA GLY A 7 -3.17 -1.19 -7.18
C GLY A 7 -4.41 -1.60 -6.39
N VAL A 8 -5.55 -1.74 -7.06
CA VAL A 8 -6.86 -2.03 -6.44
C VAL A 8 -6.80 -3.19 -5.43
N ILE A 9 -6.27 -4.35 -5.86
CA ILE A 9 -6.19 -5.57 -5.02
C ILE A 9 -5.34 -5.34 -3.76
N GLY A 10 -4.18 -4.70 -3.92
CA GLY A 10 -3.28 -4.44 -2.79
C GLY A 10 -3.89 -3.49 -1.77
N LEU A 11 -4.63 -2.47 -2.23
CA LEU A 11 -5.33 -1.55 -1.36
C LEU A 11 -6.52 -2.21 -0.66
N GLU A 12 -7.31 -3.03 -1.34
CA GLU A 12 -8.43 -3.76 -0.74
C GLU A 12 -7.95 -4.68 0.39
N LEU A 13 -6.97 -5.54 0.11
CA LEU A 13 -6.42 -6.47 1.10
C LEU A 13 -5.72 -5.72 2.23
N GLY A 14 -4.88 -4.73 1.90
CA GLY A 14 -4.21 -3.91 2.91
C GLY A 14 -5.20 -3.21 3.84
N SER A 15 -6.33 -2.76 3.31
CA SER A 15 -7.37 -2.10 4.07
C SER A 15 -8.17 -3.06 4.95
N VAL A 16 -8.42 -4.30 4.51
CA VAL A 16 -9.00 -5.36 5.36
C VAL A 16 -8.08 -5.66 6.54
N TRP A 17 -6.80 -5.95 6.29
CA TRP A 17 -5.86 -6.31 7.36
C TRP A 17 -5.58 -5.16 8.32
N SER A 18 -5.51 -3.92 7.83
CA SER A 18 -5.36 -2.75 8.68
C SER A 18 -6.54 -2.58 9.63
N ARG A 19 -7.78 -2.80 9.16
CA ARG A 19 -8.99 -2.75 10.01
C ARG A 19 -9.06 -3.89 11.04
N LEU A 20 -8.41 -5.01 10.76
CA LEU A 20 -8.26 -6.12 11.70
C LEU A 20 -7.08 -5.92 12.68
N GLY A 21 -6.40 -4.77 12.64
CA GLY A 21 -5.37 -4.37 13.60
C GLY A 21 -3.92 -4.56 13.14
N ALA A 22 -3.68 -5.00 11.90
CA ALA A 22 -2.32 -5.07 11.38
C ALA A 22 -1.75 -3.67 11.10
N ASP A 23 -0.49 -3.43 11.46
CA ASP A 23 0.25 -2.26 10.96
C ASP A 23 0.66 -2.53 9.50
N VAL A 24 -0.01 -1.87 8.56
CA VAL A 24 0.12 -2.10 7.12
C VAL A 24 0.89 -0.97 6.45
N THR A 25 1.97 -1.31 5.75
CA THR A 25 2.66 -0.41 4.82
C THR A 25 2.55 -0.93 3.39
N VAL A 26 2.02 -0.10 2.50
CA VAL A 26 1.95 -0.35 1.06
C VAL A 26 3.20 0.24 0.38
N VAL A 27 3.90 -0.56 -0.41
CA VAL A 27 5.06 -0.15 -1.21
C VAL A 27 4.67 -0.21 -2.68
N GLU A 28 4.77 0.90 -3.39
CA GLU A 28 4.39 1.05 -4.79
C GLU A 28 5.55 1.67 -5.58
N PHE A 29 5.81 1.08 -6.75
CA PHE A 29 6.85 1.53 -7.67
C PHE A 29 6.50 2.87 -8.31
N LEU A 30 5.22 3.09 -8.64
CA LEU A 30 4.71 4.33 -9.22
C LEU A 30 4.55 5.43 -8.17
N GLY A 31 4.36 6.66 -8.65
CA GLY A 31 4.14 7.84 -7.82
C GLY A 31 2.71 8.01 -7.29
N GLN A 32 1.82 7.05 -7.55
CA GLN A 32 0.41 7.10 -7.14
C GLN A 32 -0.17 5.71 -6.89
N ILE A 33 -1.28 5.68 -6.17
CA ILE A 33 -2.04 4.46 -5.87
C ILE A 33 -3.30 4.35 -6.75
N GLY A 34 -3.99 3.21 -6.69
CA GLY A 34 -5.29 3.00 -7.34
C GLY A 34 -5.23 2.27 -8.69
N GLY A 35 -4.02 1.96 -9.17
CA GLY A 35 -3.81 1.21 -10.41
C GLY A 35 -3.92 2.07 -11.66
N MET A 36 -3.96 1.42 -12.83
CA MET A 36 -4.03 2.09 -14.12
C MET A 36 -5.44 2.61 -14.40
N GLY A 37 -5.54 3.83 -14.92
CA GLY A 37 -6.82 4.44 -15.33
C GLY A 37 -7.55 5.24 -14.25
N ILE A 38 -7.06 5.24 -13.01
CA ILE A 38 -7.57 6.15 -11.97
C ILE A 38 -7.09 7.58 -12.25
N ASP A 39 -7.97 8.56 -12.04
CA ASP A 39 -7.61 9.96 -12.09
C ASP A 39 -6.67 10.34 -10.93
N ASN A 40 -5.72 11.24 -11.20
CA ASN A 40 -4.65 11.58 -10.25
C ASN A 40 -5.17 12.34 -9.02
N GLU A 41 -6.19 13.19 -9.16
CA GLU A 41 -6.79 13.90 -8.04
C GLU A 41 -7.54 12.92 -7.14
N ILE A 42 -8.30 12.01 -7.76
CA ILE A 42 -9.01 10.93 -7.05
C ILE A 42 -8.02 10.03 -6.32
N ALA A 43 -6.93 9.60 -6.97
CA ALA A 43 -5.89 8.78 -6.36
C ALA A 43 -5.27 9.46 -5.13
N LYS A 44 -4.97 10.76 -5.22
CA LYS A 44 -4.40 11.54 -4.10
C LYS A 44 -5.37 11.66 -2.93
N LYS A 45 -6.64 11.97 -3.20
CA LYS A 45 -7.68 12.04 -2.16
C LYS A 45 -7.89 10.68 -1.51
N PHE A 46 -7.94 9.62 -2.30
CA PHE A 46 -8.08 8.27 -1.81
C PHE A 46 -6.91 7.87 -0.91
N GLN A 47 -5.68 8.17 -1.31
CA GLN A 47 -4.49 7.95 -0.48
C GLN A 47 -4.58 8.68 0.86
N GLN A 48 -4.99 9.94 0.86
CA GLN A 48 -5.16 10.72 2.09
C GLN A 48 -6.20 10.10 3.03
N ILE A 49 -7.30 9.59 2.49
CA ILE A 49 -8.34 8.91 3.27
C ILE A 49 -7.80 7.63 3.88
N LEU A 50 -7.14 6.77 3.08
CA LEU A 50 -6.55 5.52 3.57
C LEU A 50 -5.44 5.77 4.59
N ALA A 51 -4.63 6.81 4.40
CA ALA A 51 -3.58 7.18 5.34
C ALA A 51 -4.15 7.62 6.69
N LYS A 52 -5.26 8.37 6.70
CA LYS A 52 -5.98 8.72 7.94
C LYS A 52 -6.55 7.49 8.66
N GLN A 53 -6.85 6.41 7.92
CA GLN A 53 -7.30 5.14 8.50
C GLN A 53 -6.15 4.27 9.02
N GLY A 54 -4.90 4.70 8.90
CA GLY A 54 -3.73 4.02 9.45
C GLY A 54 -2.85 3.30 8.43
N LEU A 55 -3.21 3.28 7.14
CA LEU A 55 -2.33 2.71 6.11
C LEU A 55 -1.13 3.63 5.86
N LYS A 56 0.07 3.05 5.80
CA LYS A 56 1.31 3.75 5.44
C LYS A 56 1.62 3.52 3.97
N PHE A 57 2.23 4.50 3.30
CA PHE A 57 2.56 4.41 1.88
C PHE A 57 4.03 4.77 1.61
N LYS A 58 4.70 3.96 0.80
CA LYS A 58 5.99 4.25 0.18
C LYS A 58 5.84 4.21 -1.34
N LEU A 59 5.61 5.38 -1.93
CA LEU A 59 5.48 5.55 -3.38
C LEU A 59 6.85 5.78 -4.02
N ASN A 60 6.95 5.69 -5.34
CA ASN A 60 8.21 5.80 -6.09
C ASN A 60 9.30 4.85 -5.54
N THR A 61 8.90 3.69 -5.03
CA THR A 61 9.79 2.78 -4.29
C THR A 61 9.78 1.39 -4.93
N LYS A 62 10.92 0.97 -5.47
CA LYS A 62 11.10 -0.37 -6.01
C LYS A 62 11.56 -1.34 -4.92
N VAL A 63 10.85 -2.45 -4.74
CA VAL A 63 11.34 -3.58 -3.93
C VAL A 63 12.37 -4.35 -4.74
N LEU A 64 13.55 -4.59 -4.16
CA LEU A 64 14.65 -5.31 -4.83
C LEU A 64 14.75 -6.76 -4.37
N SER A 65 14.54 -7.00 -3.08
CA SER A 65 14.60 -8.33 -2.49
C SER A 65 13.78 -8.37 -1.20
N ALA A 66 13.45 -9.59 -0.77
CA ALA A 66 12.95 -9.87 0.57
C ALA A 66 13.78 -11.02 1.14
N ASN A 67 14.31 -10.84 2.34
CA ASN A 67 15.10 -11.86 3.01
C ASN A 67 14.24 -12.51 4.09
N LYS A 68 14.07 -13.83 4.00
CA LYS A 68 13.50 -14.60 5.09
C LYS A 68 14.54 -14.69 6.21
N ILE A 69 14.25 -14.06 7.33
CA ILE A 69 14.97 -14.31 8.58
C ILE A 69 14.32 -15.57 9.16
N SER A 70 15.12 -16.61 9.40
CA SER A 70 14.64 -17.78 10.14
C SER A 70 14.42 -17.35 11.59
N ASP A 71 13.20 -17.49 12.06
CA ASP A 71 12.93 -17.60 13.48
C ASP A 71 13.29 -19.05 13.84
N ASP A 72 14.38 -19.25 14.59
CA ASP A 72 14.71 -20.57 15.15
C ASP A 72 13.59 -21.09 16.07
#